data_AF-T1B2I3-F1
#
_entry.id   AF-T1B2I3-F1
#
_cell.length_a   1.000
_cell.length_b   1.000
_cell.length_c   1.000
_cell.angle_alpha   90.00
_cell.angle_beta   90.00
_cell.angle_gamma   90.00
#
_symmetry.space_group_name_H-M   'P 1'
#
loop_
_entity.id
_entity.type
_entity.pdbx_description
1 polymer ?
#
loop_
_entity_poly.entity_id
_entity_poly.type
_entity_poly.pdbx_seq_one_letter_code
_entity_poly.pdbx_strand_id
1 'polypeptide(L)'
;MAFVLDAMGDALQVILDVTVVYPGGRPTLMDLMAGRIREVRVHVRQRRIPADLQRGDYENDTAFRARFQQWVNMLWLEKDALIVRMLADTAA
;
A
#
# COMPACT_ATOMS: atom_id res chain seq x y z
N MET A 1 12.07 -0.06 8.63
CA MET A 1 11.67 0.32 7.25
C MET A 1 11.35 1.81 7.23
N ALA A 2 12.36 2.70 7.19
CA ALA A 2 12.16 4.17 7.25
C ALA A 2 13.05 4.98 6.29
N PHE A 3 13.96 4.31 5.56
CA PHE A 3 14.97 4.98 4.74
C PHE A 3 14.39 5.69 3.49
N VAL A 4 13.31 5.16 2.91
CA VAL A 4 12.72 5.74 1.68
C VAL A 4 11.99 7.05 1.97
N LEU A 5 11.46 7.22 3.18
CA LEU A 5 10.79 8.46 3.59
C LEU A 5 11.82 9.57 3.87
N ASP A 6 12.89 9.23 4.56
CA ASP A 6 13.98 10.15 4.91
C ASP A 6 14.71 10.67 3.65
N ALA A 7 14.93 9.79 2.66
CA ALA A 7 15.54 10.16 1.39
C ALA A 7 14.65 10.99 0.46
N MET A 8 13.32 11.02 0.70
CA MET A 8 12.35 11.71 -0.18
C MET A 8 11.72 12.96 0.43
N GLY A 9 11.95 13.28 1.70
CA GLY A 9 11.60 14.55 2.35
C GLY A 9 10.27 15.18 1.92
N ASP A 10 10.27 16.49 1.67
CA ASP A 10 9.12 17.30 1.20
C ASP A 10 8.52 16.87 -0.16
N ALA A 11 9.13 15.91 -0.86
CA ALA A 11 8.67 15.47 -2.18
C ALA A 11 7.59 14.38 -2.13
N LEU A 12 7.32 13.77 -0.96
CA LEU A 12 6.27 12.76 -0.81
C LEU A 12 4.88 13.42 -0.73
N GLN A 13 4.42 14.03 -1.81
CA GLN A 13 3.09 14.69 -1.84
C GLN A 13 1.97 13.66 -2.02
N VAL A 14 2.29 12.52 -2.61
CA VAL A 14 1.34 11.51 -3.04
C VAL A 14 1.94 10.12 -2.87
N ILE A 15 1.17 9.20 -2.31
CA ILE A 15 1.48 7.77 -2.29
C ILE A 15 0.64 7.06 -3.34
N LEU A 16 1.29 6.28 -4.20
CA LEU A 16 0.62 5.36 -5.11
C LEU A 16 0.45 4.01 -4.39
N ASP A 17 -0.77 3.71 -3.98
CA ASP A 17 -1.14 2.43 -3.39
C ASP A 17 -1.54 1.46 -4.51
N VAL A 18 -0.65 0.52 -4.79
CA VAL A 18 -0.89 -0.58 -5.73
C VAL A 18 -1.17 -1.84 -4.92
N THR A 19 -2.36 -2.40 -5.07
CA THR A 19 -2.78 -3.67 -4.48
C THR A 19 -2.99 -4.67 -5.61
N VAL A 20 -2.20 -5.74 -5.62
CA VAL A 20 -2.31 -6.82 -6.62
C VAL A 20 -2.83 -8.05 -5.91
N VAL A 21 -3.98 -8.55 -6.34
CA VAL A 21 -4.64 -9.72 -5.78
C VAL A 21 -4.73 -10.81 -6.83
N TYR A 22 -4.29 -12.01 -6.44
CA TYR A 22 -4.40 -13.23 -7.24
C TYR A 22 -5.51 -14.10 -6.63
N PRO A 23 -6.75 -14.01 -7.14
CA PRO A 23 -7.87 -14.77 -6.57
C PRO A 23 -7.71 -16.29 -6.74
N GLY A 24 -6.95 -16.74 -7.75
CA GLY A 24 -6.61 -18.15 -7.98
C GLY A 24 -5.57 -18.75 -7.02
N GLY A 25 -5.17 -18.02 -5.97
CA GLY A 25 -4.12 -18.45 -5.03
C GLY A 25 -2.76 -17.82 -5.34
N ARG A 26 -1.69 -18.35 -4.74
CA ARG A 26 -0.32 -17.84 -4.91
C ARG A 26 0.30 -18.47 -6.17
N PRO A 27 0.43 -17.76 -7.30
CA PRO A 27 1.06 -18.32 -8.48
C PRO A 27 2.56 -18.52 -8.24
N THR A 28 3.13 -19.58 -8.80
CA THR A 28 4.59 -19.72 -8.90
C THR A 28 5.10 -19.00 -10.16
N LEU A 29 6.40 -18.67 -10.22
CA LEU A 29 7.01 -18.10 -11.43
C LEU A 29 6.78 -18.99 -12.67
N MET A 30 6.75 -20.31 -12.47
CA MET A 30 6.45 -21.27 -13.53
C MET A 30 5.00 -21.18 -14.00
N ASP A 31 4.04 -20.88 -13.11
CA ASP A 31 2.63 -20.66 -13.49
C ASP A 31 2.46 -19.38 -14.31
N LEU A 32 3.25 -18.34 -14.01
CA LEU A 32 3.32 -17.12 -14.82
C LEU A 32 3.84 -17.42 -16.24
N MET A 33 4.99 -18.09 -16.34
CA MET A 33 5.60 -18.42 -17.64
C MET A 33 4.74 -19.38 -18.46
N ALA A 34 3.99 -20.26 -17.80
CA ALA A 34 3.08 -21.21 -18.46
C ALA A 34 1.69 -20.63 -18.78
N GLY A 35 1.43 -19.34 -18.51
CA GLY A 35 0.14 -18.69 -18.77
C GLY A 35 -1.02 -19.22 -17.92
N ARG A 36 -0.73 -19.84 -16.76
CA ARG A 36 -1.73 -20.46 -15.89
C ARG A 36 -2.36 -19.50 -14.88
N ILE A 37 -1.95 -18.23 -14.89
CA ILE A 37 -2.58 -17.19 -14.09
C ILE A 37 -3.90 -16.83 -14.77
N ARG A 38 -5.00 -17.39 -14.25
CA ARG A 38 -6.34 -17.20 -14.82
C ARG A 38 -6.86 -15.77 -14.65
N GLU A 39 -6.49 -15.11 -13.57
CA GLU A 39 -7.01 -13.79 -13.24
C GLU A 39 -6.03 -13.04 -12.32
N VAL A 40 -5.79 -11.76 -12.63
CA VAL A 40 -5.03 -10.83 -11.79
C VAL A 40 -5.87 -9.58 -11.60
N ARG A 41 -6.20 -9.26 -10.36
CA ARG A 41 -6.92 -8.03 -10.02
C ARG A 41 -5.91 -7.02 -9.52
N VAL A 42 -5.71 -5.95 -10.29
CA VAL A 42 -4.84 -4.84 -9.90
C VAL A 42 -5.70 -3.66 -9.52
N HIS A 43 -5.48 -3.16 -8.31
CA HIS A 43 -6.16 -1.99 -7.79
C HIS A 43 -5.15 -0.90 -7.50
N VAL A 44 -5.25 0.19 -8.27
CA VAL A 44 -4.37 1.35 -8.14
C VAL A 44 -5.16 2.50 -7.54
N ARG A 45 -4.70 3.04 -6.42
CA ARG A 45 -5.25 4.26 -5.82
C ARG A 45 -4.14 5.26 -5.57
N GLN A 46 -4.39 6.48 -6.02
CA GLN A 46 -3.57 7.62 -5.65
C GLN A 46 -4.09 8.18 -4.32
N ARG A 47 -3.29 8.11 -3.26
CA ARG A 47 -3.64 8.65 -1.94
C ARG A 47 -2.79 9.88 -1.68
N ARG A 48 -3.44 11.01 -1.41
CA ARG A 48 -2.74 12.23 -0.97
C ARG A 48 -2.36 12.06 0.49
N ILE A 49 -1.14 12.49 0.83
CA ILE A 49 -0.72 12.54 2.22
C ILE A 49 -1.52 13.67 2.92
N PRO A 50 -2.08 13.45 4.12
CA PRO A 50 -2.75 14.52 4.87
C PRO A 50 -1.83 15.74 5.03
N ALA A 51 -2.37 16.96 4.93
CA ALA A 51 -1.57 18.19 5.01
C ALA A 51 -0.76 18.30 6.31
N ASP A 52 -1.29 17.73 7.40
CA ASP A 52 -0.64 17.68 8.72
C ASP A 52 0.59 16.76 8.76
N LEU A 53 0.72 15.89 7.76
CA LEU A 53 1.84 14.97 7.56
C LEU A 53 2.76 15.39 6.39
N GLN A 54 2.43 16.48 5.68
CA GLN A 54 3.23 16.98 4.55
C GLN A 54 4.37 17.93 4.95
N ARG A 55 4.27 18.58 6.12
CA ARG A 55 5.23 19.62 6.57
C ARG A 55 5.72 19.37 8.00
N GLY A 56 6.13 18.16 8.32
CA GLY A 56 6.68 17.86 9.63
C GLY A 56 8.04 17.19 9.56
N ASP A 57 8.88 17.55 10.52
CA ASP A 57 10.25 17.07 10.63
C ASP A 57 10.25 15.65 11.19
N TYR A 58 10.39 14.66 10.30
CA TYR A 58 10.42 13.25 10.71
C TYR A 58 11.66 12.88 11.53
N GLU A 59 12.74 13.64 11.40
CA GLU A 59 14.02 13.40 12.05
C GLU A 59 14.04 13.99 13.48
N ASN A 60 13.54 15.22 13.64
CA ASN A 60 13.60 15.94 14.91
C ASN A 60 12.29 15.94 15.72
N ASP A 61 11.12 15.61 15.12
CA ASP A 61 9.83 15.55 15.84
C ASP A 61 9.36 14.09 16.05
N THR A 62 9.58 13.60 17.27
CA THR A 62 9.13 12.25 17.68
C THR A 62 7.60 12.13 17.70
N ALA A 63 6.86 13.20 18.02
CA ALA A 63 5.41 13.20 18.00
C ALA A 63 4.88 13.14 16.55
N PHE A 64 5.56 13.80 15.61
CA PHE A 64 5.27 13.67 14.18
C PHE A 64 5.47 12.23 13.69
N ARG A 65 6.60 11.62 14.05
CA ARG A 65 6.88 10.21 13.73
C ARG A 65 5.78 9.27 14.22
N ALA A 66 5.28 9.47 15.45
CA ALA A 66 4.18 8.68 15.99
C ALA A 66 2.88 8.85 15.19
N ARG A 67 2.50 10.09 14.83
CA ARG A 67 1.34 10.37 13.98
C ARG A 67 1.46 9.73 12.59
N PHE A 68 2.65 9.82 11.98
CA PHE A 68 2.92 9.21 10.69
C PHE A 68 2.80 7.68 10.75
N GLN A 69 3.38 7.04 11.77
CA GLN A 69 3.26 5.59 11.97
C GLN A 69 1.80 5.17 12.16
N GLN A 70 1.03 5.92 12.94
CA GLN A 70 -0.39 5.66 13.13
C GLN A 70 -1.17 5.76 11.80
N TRP A 71 -0.87 6.76 10.99
CA TRP A 71 -1.47 6.92 9.66
C TRP A 71 -1.10 5.76 8.73
N VAL A 72 0.17 5.35 8.69
CA VAL A 72 0.61 4.19 7.91
C VAL A 72 -0.11 2.92 8.36
N ASN A 73 -0.27 2.70 9.67
CA ASN A 73 -1.02 1.55 10.18
C ASN A 73 -2.48 1.55 9.71
N MET A 74 -3.13 2.71 9.66
CA MET A 74 -4.48 2.83 9.10
C MET A 74 -4.52 2.49 7.61
N LEU A 75 -3.52 2.92 6.84
CA LEU A 75 -3.40 2.53 5.42
C LEU A 75 -3.28 1.01 5.25
N TRP A 76 -2.48 0.34 6.08
CA TRP A 76 -2.37 -1.11 6.08
C TRP A 76 -3.73 -1.78 6.36
N LEU A 77 -4.43 -1.33 7.39
CA LEU A 77 -5.75 -1.88 7.77
C LEU A 77 -6.78 -1.76 6.63
N GLU A 78 -6.83 -0.60 5.96
CA GLU A 78 -7.70 -0.39 4.81
C GLU A 78 -7.34 -1.29 3.63
N LYS A 79 -6.04 -1.50 3.40
CA LYS A 79 -5.54 -2.35 2.32
C LYS A 79 -5.85 -3.82 2.58
N ASP A 80 -5.71 -4.29 3.81
CA ASP A 80 -6.11 -5.63 4.22
C ASP A 80 -7.62 -5.85 3.98
N ALA A 81 -8.46 -4.89 4.38
CA ALA A 81 -9.90 -4.94 4.12
C ALA A 81 -10.22 -4.97 2.61
N LEU A 82 -9.49 -4.20 1.80
CA LEU A 82 -9.63 -4.20 0.34
C LEU A 82 -9.25 -5.56 -0.25
N ILE A 83 -8.15 -6.16 0.20
CA ILE A 83 -7.70 -7.48 -0.26
C ILE A 83 -8.76 -8.54 0.08
N VAL A 84 -9.26 -8.55 1.31
CA VAL A 84 -10.33 -9.47 1.74
C VAL A 84 -11.56 -9.33 0.85
N ARG A 85 -11.99 -8.10 0.56
CA ARG A 85 -13.13 -7.84 -0.34
C ARG A 85 -12.85 -8.34 -1.76
N MET A 86 -11.67 -8.06 -2.31
CA MET A 86 -11.30 -8.49 -3.66
C MET A 86 -11.21 -10.00 -3.82
N LEU A 87 -10.81 -10.71 -2.76
CA LEU A 87 -10.85 -12.17 -2.70
C LEU A 87 -12.30 -12.69 -2.61
N ALA A 88 -13.14 -12.06 -1.79
CA ALA A 88 -14.54 -12.44 -1.59
C ALA A 88 -15.41 -12.24 -2.86
N ASP A 89 -15.17 -11.19 -3.64
CA ASP A 89 -15.82 -10.92 -4.95
C ASP A 89 -15.47 -11.98 -6.03
N THR A 90 -14.78 -13.06 -5.69
CA THR A 90 -14.54 -14.21 -6.59
C THR A 90 -15.54 -15.34 -6.35
N ALA A 91 -16.31 -15.30 -5.26
CA ALA A 91 -17.23 -16.36 -4.85
C ALA A 91 -18.68 -16.20 -5.37
N ALA A 92 -18.92 -15.33 -6.35
CA ALA A 92 -20.24 -15.07 -6.94
C ALA A 92 -20.31 -15.51 -8.41
#